data_AF-A0A4Y8VJA6-F1
#
_entry.id   AF-A0A4Y8VJA6-F1
#
_cell.length_a   1.000
_cell.length_b   1.000
_cell.length_c   1.000
_cell.angle_alpha   90.00
_cell.angle_beta   90.00
_cell.angle_gamma   90.00
#
_symmetry.space_group_name_H-M   'P 1'
#
loop_
_entity.id
_entity.type
_entity.pdbx_description
1 polymer ?
#
loop_
_entity_poly.entity_id
_entity_poly.type
_entity_poly.pdbx_seq_one_letter_code
_entity_poly.pdbx_strand_id
1 'polypeptide(L)'
;MYWKNSSWRPSWTFSIQSFKYILNFSYKLLFDGIVSTTVSNINNLVIGKVFSATSLGYYTKASTLSSLPSSMIDKTVLSVSYPLLSKMQDNKVQLIRNYRRLVRMTAFLTFPLLVTLSAVARPLIILVYTEKWALSIPYLQILCFSFMLAPILSLNKNILETLNRTDLVFKLRIINTICFLCIFFISIHFGISGLCIGIVISSFITYFVNTYYVGNLLCLKVLSLIKDIVPFLIISVLIGFIMSQMVRYISIDWIAILLSIIVGFTIYILIAYILKMSELNEVYRIIENKIKK
;
A
#
# COMPACT_ATOMS: atom_id res chain seq x y z
N MET A 1 -7.74 32.48 11.30
CA MET A 1 -6.83 32.82 12.43
C MET A 1 -5.35 33.00 12.00
N TYR A 2 -4.82 32.26 11.04
CA TYR A 2 -3.39 32.32 10.67
C TYR A 2 -2.88 33.62 10.00
N TRP A 3 -3.75 34.45 9.43
CA TRP A 3 -3.34 35.72 8.79
C TRP A 3 -2.99 36.85 9.76
N LYS A 4 -3.49 36.81 11.01
CA LYS A 4 -3.22 37.87 12.00
C LYS A 4 -1.84 37.73 12.68
N ASN A 5 -1.25 36.53 12.68
CA ASN A 5 -0.01 36.23 13.38
C ASN A 5 1.21 35.97 12.47
N SER A 6 1.06 36.08 11.14
CA SER A 6 2.15 35.89 10.19
C SER A 6 2.56 37.23 9.58
N SER A 7 3.87 37.49 9.51
CA SER A 7 4.46 38.67 8.86
C SER A 7 4.31 38.67 7.33
N TRP A 8 3.83 37.57 6.75
CA TRP A 8 3.59 37.47 5.31
C TRP A 8 2.30 38.21 4.93
N ARG A 9 2.44 39.25 4.10
CA ARG A 9 1.34 39.94 3.42
C ARG A 9 1.47 39.69 1.92
N PRO A 10 0.39 39.33 1.21
CA PRO A 10 0.47 39.21 -0.25
C PRO A 10 0.80 40.57 -0.85
N SER A 11 1.97 40.66 -1.48
CA SER A 11 2.38 41.81 -2.28
C SER A 11 1.98 41.59 -3.74
N TRP A 12 1.56 42.65 -4.43
CA TRP A 12 1.23 42.63 -5.86
C TRP A 12 2.48 42.62 -6.76
N THR A 13 3.52 41.88 -6.36
CA THR A 13 4.78 41.76 -7.09
C THR A 13 4.82 40.42 -7.83
N PHE A 14 4.74 40.47 -9.16
CA PHE A 14 4.77 39.26 -9.99
C PHE A 14 6.20 38.97 -10.46
N SER A 15 6.77 37.88 -9.97
CA SER A 15 8.07 37.37 -10.43
C SER A 15 7.86 36.26 -11.46
N ILE A 16 8.21 36.52 -12.72
CA ILE A 16 8.20 35.50 -13.78
C ILE A 16 9.07 34.29 -13.41
N GLN A 17 10.18 34.52 -12.70
CA GLN A 17 11.13 33.49 -12.32
C GLN A 17 10.54 32.55 -11.28
N SER A 18 9.91 33.10 -10.24
CA SER A 18 9.21 32.32 -9.21
C SER A 18 8.01 31.60 -9.80
N PHE A 19 7.28 32.23 -10.72
CA PHE A 19 6.16 31.62 -11.42
C PHE A 19 6.60 30.40 -12.25
N LYS A 20 7.66 30.51 -13.06
CA LYS A 20 8.22 29.37 -13.82
C LYS A 20 8.67 28.22 -12.92
N TYR A 21 9.32 28.54 -11.78
CA TYR A 21 9.74 27.52 -10.81
C TYR A 21 8.54 26.78 -10.21
N ILE A 22 7.53 27.53 -9.72
CA ILE A 22 6.31 26.96 -9.13
C ILE A 22 5.51 26.19 -10.18
N LEU A 23 5.39 26.69 -11.41
CA LEU A 23 4.73 25.99 -12.51
C LEU A 23 5.41 24.66 -12.82
N ASN A 24 6.74 24.65 -12.92
CA ASN A 24 7.49 23.43 -13.25
C ASN A 24 7.31 22.32 -12.20
N PHE A 25 7.15 22.71 -10.94
CA PHE A 25 6.81 21.80 -9.87
C PHE A 25 5.31 21.39 -9.91
N SER A 26 4.43 22.38 -10.05
CA SER A 26 2.97 22.19 -9.97
C SER A 26 2.42 21.36 -11.12
N TYR A 27 2.87 21.54 -12.37
CA TYR A 27 2.34 20.76 -13.50
C TYR A 27 2.67 19.26 -13.35
N LYS A 28 3.85 18.91 -12.79
CA LYS A 28 4.25 17.52 -12.56
C LYS A 28 3.34 16.86 -11.54
N LEU A 29 3.00 17.57 -10.47
CA LEU A 29 2.07 17.11 -9.44
C LEU A 29 0.63 17.00 -9.98
N LEU A 30 0.17 17.99 -10.74
CA LEU A 30 -1.15 17.96 -11.37
C LEU A 30 -1.26 16.79 -12.33
N PHE A 31 -0.23 16.56 -13.15
CA PHE A 31 -0.18 15.42 -14.05
C PHE A 31 -0.17 14.08 -13.30
N ASP A 32 0.61 13.94 -12.21
CA ASP A 32 0.58 12.76 -11.35
C ASP A 32 -0.84 12.49 -10.80
N GLY A 33 -1.51 13.53 -10.31
CA GLY A 33 -2.88 13.47 -9.81
C GLY A 33 -3.88 13.04 -10.88
N ILE A 34 -3.84 13.69 -12.06
CA ILE A 34 -4.72 13.37 -13.19
C ILE A 34 -4.51 11.94 -13.66
N VAL A 35 -3.24 11.52 -13.88
CA VAL A 35 -2.94 10.16 -14.33
C VAL A 35 -3.41 9.13 -13.30
N SER A 36 -3.14 9.35 -12.01
CA SER A 36 -3.57 8.39 -10.97
C SER A 36 -5.10 8.24 -10.92
N THR A 37 -5.83 9.36 -10.98
CA THR A 37 -7.29 9.38 -10.97
C THR A 37 -7.86 8.78 -12.24
N THR A 38 -7.22 9.04 -13.38
CA THR A 38 -7.63 8.50 -14.68
C THR A 38 -7.46 6.99 -14.69
N VAL A 39 -6.32 6.47 -14.24
CA VAL A 39 -6.07 5.02 -14.17
C VAL A 39 -7.07 4.32 -13.23
N SER A 40 -7.35 4.89 -12.05
CA SER A 40 -8.31 4.30 -11.12
C SER A 40 -9.73 4.26 -11.69
N ASN A 41 -10.15 5.32 -12.39
CA ASN A 41 -11.47 5.38 -12.99
C ASN A 41 -11.57 4.56 -14.28
N ILE A 42 -10.51 4.49 -15.09
CA ILE A 42 -10.46 3.65 -16.29
C ILE A 42 -10.71 2.18 -15.94
N ASN A 43 -10.15 1.68 -14.83
CA ASN A 43 -10.42 0.30 -14.41
C ASN A 43 -11.92 0.06 -14.21
N ASN A 44 -12.60 0.93 -13.47
CA ASN A 44 -14.04 0.78 -13.22
C ASN A 44 -14.87 0.97 -14.49
N LEU A 45 -14.51 1.94 -15.35
CA LEU A 45 -15.20 2.22 -16.61
C LEU A 45 -15.03 1.07 -17.62
N VAL A 46 -13.81 0.56 -17.78
CA VAL A 46 -13.53 -0.54 -18.70
C VAL A 46 -14.17 -1.82 -18.20
N ILE A 47 -14.10 -2.12 -16.89
CA ILE A 47 -14.79 -3.28 -16.33
C ILE A 47 -16.31 -3.15 -16.52
N GLY A 48 -16.89 -1.97 -16.30
CA GLY A 48 -18.33 -1.73 -16.51
C GLY A 48 -18.79 -1.78 -17.96
N LYS A 49 -17.89 -1.50 -18.92
CA LYS A 49 -18.20 -1.54 -20.36
C LYS A 49 -17.97 -2.92 -20.96
N VAL A 50 -16.93 -3.65 -20.52
CA VAL A 50 -16.54 -4.95 -21.06
C VAL A 50 -17.25 -6.11 -20.34
N PHE A 51 -17.55 -5.96 -19.05
CA PHE A 51 -18.26 -6.95 -18.25
C PHE A 51 -19.64 -6.43 -17.82
N SER A 52 -20.50 -7.35 -17.37
CA SER A 52 -21.83 -6.99 -16.86
C SER A 52 -21.75 -6.08 -15.63
N ALA A 53 -22.82 -5.29 -15.39
CA ALA A 53 -22.92 -4.45 -14.19
C ALA A 53 -22.82 -5.25 -12.88
N THR A 54 -23.32 -6.50 -12.88
CA THR A 54 -23.21 -7.42 -11.73
C THR A 54 -21.76 -7.77 -11.40
N SER A 55 -20.99 -8.09 -12.44
CA SER A 55 -19.56 -8.37 -12.40
C SER A 55 -18.73 -7.19 -11.89
N LEU A 56 -19.01 -5.99 -12.40
CA LEU A 56 -18.38 -4.76 -11.88
C LEU A 56 -18.72 -4.55 -10.40
N GLY A 57 -19.97 -4.80 -10.01
CA GLY A 57 -20.40 -4.75 -8.61
C GLY A 57 -19.56 -5.69 -7.74
N TYR A 58 -19.39 -6.94 -8.16
CA TYR A 58 -18.59 -7.91 -7.41
C TYR A 58 -17.13 -7.47 -7.24
N TYR A 59 -16.50 -6.96 -8.29
CA TYR A 59 -15.15 -6.41 -8.24
C TYR A 59 -15.06 -5.19 -7.31
N THR A 60 -16.01 -4.27 -7.40
CA THR A 60 -16.01 -3.02 -6.62
C THR A 60 -16.14 -3.27 -5.12
N LYS A 61 -16.96 -4.23 -4.70
CA LYS A 61 -17.06 -4.64 -3.30
C LYS A 61 -15.76 -5.25 -2.80
N ALA A 62 -15.17 -6.16 -3.57
CA ALA A 62 -13.91 -6.81 -3.24
C ALA A 62 -12.75 -5.79 -3.14
N SER A 63 -12.65 -4.86 -4.08
CA SER A 63 -11.59 -3.83 -4.10
C SER A 63 -11.74 -2.80 -2.99
N THR A 64 -12.98 -2.39 -2.68
CA THR A 64 -13.24 -1.49 -1.54
C THR A 64 -12.79 -2.14 -0.24
N LEU A 65 -13.18 -3.39 0.00
CA LEU A 65 -12.89 -4.07 1.25
C LEU A 65 -11.39 -4.38 1.43
N SER A 66 -10.71 -4.75 0.35
CA SER A 66 -9.26 -5.01 0.36
C SER A 66 -8.39 -3.74 0.42
N SER A 67 -8.86 -2.60 -0.11
CA SER A 67 -8.10 -1.34 -0.08
C SER A 67 -8.20 -0.59 1.26
N LEU A 68 -9.28 -0.77 2.01
CA LEU A 68 -9.52 -0.06 3.27
C LEU A 68 -8.33 -0.16 4.25
N PRO A 69 -7.83 -1.35 4.60
CA PRO A 69 -6.75 -1.43 5.57
C PRO A 69 -5.43 -0.86 5.06
N SER A 70 -5.12 -1.09 3.78
CA SER A 70 -3.95 -0.50 3.12
C SER A 70 -4.00 1.02 3.23
N SER A 71 -5.16 1.62 2.92
CA SER A 71 -5.33 3.08 2.93
C SER A 71 -5.17 3.70 4.33
N MET A 72 -5.59 2.99 5.38
CA MET A 72 -5.42 3.43 6.77
C MET A 72 -3.94 3.43 7.17
N ILE A 73 -3.22 2.38 6.80
CA ILE A 73 -1.78 2.27 7.06
C ILE A 73 -1.03 3.33 6.26
N ASP A 74 -1.35 3.49 4.98
CA ASP A 74 -0.78 4.53 4.11
C ASP A 74 -0.86 5.93 4.75
N LYS A 75 -2.06 6.34 5.18
CA LYS A 75 -2.27 7.65 5.81
C LYS A 75 -1.42 7.81 7.07
N THR A 76 -1.39 6.77 7.91
CA THR A 76 -0.63 6.78 9.16
C THR A 76 0.87 6.89 8.89
N VAL A 77 1.38 6.07 7.98
CA VAL A 77 2.79 6.00 7.61
C VAL A 77 3.25 7.30 6.99
N LEU A 78 2.50 7.84 6.01
CA LEU A 78 2.87 9.08 5.34
C LEU A 78 2.90 10.28 6.29
N SER A 79 1.98 10.33 7.26
CA SER A 79 1.92 11.43 8.24
C SER A 79 3.17 11.53 9.14
N VAL A 80 3.85 10.41 9.39
CA VAL A 80 5.06 10.35 10.21
C VAL A 80 6.35 10.25 9.40
N SER A 81 6.29 9.64 8.21
CA SER A 81 7.47 9.37 7.39
C SER A 81 8.02 10.63 6.75
N TYR A 82 7.15 11.48 6.20
CA TYR A 82 7.61 12.68 5.49
C TYR A 82 8.39 13.65 6.41
N PRO A 83 7.87 14.04 7.59
CA PRO A 83 8.61 14.94 8.49
C PRO A 83 9.90 14.32 9.03
N LEU A 84 9.91 12.99 9.25
CA LEU A 84 11.08 12.26 9.74
C LEU A 84 12.21 12.25 8.69
N LEU A 85 11.87 11.89 7.45
CA LEU A 85 12.84 11.77 6.36
C LEU A 85 13.38 13.14 5.93
N SER A 86 12.52 14.17 5.85
CA SER A 86 12.96 15.53 5.48
C SER A 86 13.95 16.12 6.48
N LYS A 87 13.81 15.85 7.79
CA LYS A 87 14.78 16.30 8.81
C LYS A 87 16.15 15.62 8.69
N MET A 88 16.21 14.48 8.01
CA MET A 88 17.40 13.65 7.89
C MET A 88 18.01 13.67 6.49
N GLN A 89 17.52 14.54 5.59
CA GLN A 89 17.94 14.60 4.19
C GLN A 89 19.46 14.82 4.04
N ASP A 90 20.07 15.57 4.95
CA ASP A 90 21.49 15.92 4.91
C ASP A 90 22.40 14.79 5.43
N ASN A 91 21.85 13.82 6.17
CA ASN A 91 22.61 12.69 6.71
C ASN A 91 22.17 11.37 6.04
N LYS A 92 22.85 11.03 4.95
CA LYS A 92 22.56 9.84 4.13
C LYS A 92 22.51 8.53 4.94
N VAL A 93 23.40 8.36 5.92
CA VAL A 93 23.45 7.13 6.73
C VAL A 93 22.20 7.01 7.62
N GLN A 94 21.81 8.11 8.26
CA GLN A 94 20.59 8.14 9.08
C GLN A 94 19.33 8.01 8.22
N LEU A 95 19.30 8.65 7.05
CA LEU A 95 18.19 8.57 6.11
C LEU A 95 17.94 7.13 5.66
N ILE A 96 18.99 6.44 5.19
CA ILE A 96 18.91 5.03 4.76
C ILE A 96 18.43 4.13 5.89
N ARG A 97 18.97 4.30 7.10
CA ARG A 97 18.61 3.49 8.26
C ARG A 97 17.12 3.66 8.61
N ASN A 98 16.63 4.89 8.65
CA ASN A 98 15.24 5.17 8.98
C ASN A 98 14.28 4.79 7.86
N TYR A 99 14.66 4.98 6.60
CA TYR A 99 13.87 4.50 5.46
C TYR A 99 13.69 2.97 5.50
N ARG A 100 14.77 2.20 5.67
CA ARG A 100 14.67 0.72 5.80
C ARG A 100 13.82 0.31 6.99
N ARG A 101 13.96 1.00 8.12
CA ARG A 101 13.15 0.80 9.32
C ARG A 101 11.67 1.05 9.03
N LEU A 102 11.31 2.13 8.34
CA LEU A 102 9.93 2.42 7.94
C LEU A 102 9.36 1.36 6.99
N VAL A 103 10.16 0.88 6.02
CA VAL A 103 9.77 -0.21 5.11
C VAL A 103 9.51 -1.52 5.87
N ARG A 104 10.36 -1.88 6.82
CA ARG A 104 10.14 -3.08 7.65
C ARG A 104 8.93 -2.94 8.56
N MET A 105 8.77 -1.80 9.23
CA MET A 105 7.61 -1.53 10.09
C MET A 105 6.29 -1.53 9.31
N THR A 106 6.30 -1.00 8.08
CA THR A 106 5.12 -1.06 7.21
C THR A 106 4.80 -2.49 6.80
N ALA A 107 5.78 -3.25 6.29
CA ALA A 107 5.57 -4.65 5.93
C ALA A 107 5.10 -5.50 7.12
N PHE A 108 5.66 -5.26 8.31
CA PHE A 108 5.27 -5.90 9.56
C PHE A 108 3.79 -5.66 9.91
N LEU A 109 3.25 -4.48 9.61
CA LEU A 109 1.84 -4.18 9.88
C LEU A 109 0.90 -4.59 8.74
N THR A 110 1.29 -4.34 7.48
CA THR A 110 0.39 -4.49 6.32
C THR A 110 0.18 -5.94 5.91
N PHE A 111 1.26 -6.73 5.88
CA PHE A 111 1.22 -8.09 5.36
C PHE A 111 0.35 -9.03 6.20
N PRO A 112 0.51 -9.14 7.53
CA PRO A 112 -0.33 -10.05 8.31
C PRO A 112 -1.80 -9.63 8.28
N LEU A 113 -2.06 -8.32 8.23
CA LEU A 113 -3.41 -7.79 8.22
C LEU A 113 -4.13 -8.17 6.91
N LEU A 114 -3.51 -7.92 5.75
CA LEU A 114 -4.15 -8.22 4.46
C LEU A 114 -4.20 -9.71 4.16
N VAL A 115 -3.23 -10.49 4.63
CA VAL A 115 -3.29 -11.96 4.52
C VAL A 115 -4.35 -12.55 5.45
N THR A 116 -4.54 -12.00 6.64
CA THR A 116 -5.67 -12.35 7.51
C THR A 116 -7.00 -12.04 6.83
N LEU A 117 -7.10 -10.86 6.20
CA LEU A 117 -8.30 -10.46 5.47
C LEU A 117 -8.61 -11.41 4.30
N SER A 118 -7.58 -11.88 3.58
CA SER A 118 -7.76 -12.84 2.49
C SER A 118 -8.15 -14.23 3.01
N ALA A 119 -7.57 -14.69 4.12
CA ALA A 119 -7.92 -15.97 4.73
C ALA A 119 -9.39 -16.00 5.22
N VAL A 120 -9.88 -14.87 5.71
CA VAL A 120 -11.22 -14.71 6.30
C VAL A 120 -12.23 -14.15 5.27
N ALA A 121 -11.86 -14.05 3.99
CA ALA A 121 -12.66 -13.42 2.94
C ALA A 121 -14.09 -13.97 2.81
N ARG A 122 -14.25 -15.30 2.89
CA ARG A 122 -15.55 -15.98 2.75
C ARG A 122 -16.55 -15.58 3.85
N PRO A 123 -16.28 -15.85 5.14
CA PRO A 123 -17.20 -15.47 6.20
C PRO A 123 -17.39 -13.96 6.25
N LEU A 124 -16.35 -13.16 5.99
CA LEU A 124 -16.42 -11.70 5.97
C LEU A 124 -17.41 -11.17 4.91
N ILE A 125 -17.36 -11.67 3.68
CA ILE A 125 -18.27 -11.22 2.61
C ILE A 125 -19.71 -11.67 2.88
N ILE A 126 -19.92 -12.91 3.31
CA ILE A 126 -21.26 -13.43 3.59
C ILE A 126 -21.91 -12.62 4.72
N LEU A 127 -21.13 -12.25 5.71
CA LEU A 127 -21.58 -11.49 6.88
C LEU A 127 -21.85 -10.01 6.59
N VAL A 128 -20.99 -9.35 5.81
CA VAL A 128 -21.13 -7.92 5.50
C VAL A 128 -22.12 -7.69 4.35
N TYR A 129 -22.10 -8.54 3.33
CA TYR A 129 -22.84 -8.33 2.08
C TYR A 129 -23.89 -9.38 1.76
N THR A 130 -23.99 -10.50 2.49
CA THR A 130 -24.83 -11.69 2.21
C THR A 130 -24.28 -12.64 1.13
N GLU A 131 -24.82 -13.86 1.07
CA GLU A 131 -24.41 -14.90 0.11
C GLU A 131 -24.53 -14.50 -1.37
N LYS A 132 -25.38 -13.52 -1.70
CA LYS A 132 -25.53 -13.00 -3.07
C LYS A 132 -24.22 -12.45 -3.66
N TRP A 133 -23.25 -12.13 -2.79
CA TRP A 133 -21.94 -11.59 -3.15
C TRP A 133 -20.82 -12.61 -3.07
N ALA A 134 -21.13 -13.91 -2.98
CA ALA A 134 -20.13 -14.97 -2.88
C ALA A 134 -19.11 -14.95 -4.04
N LEU A 135 -19.51 -14.50 -5.24
CA LEU A 135 -18.62 -14.35 -6.39
C LEU A 135 -17.54 -13.26 -6.19
N SER A 136 -17.70 -12.35 -5.22
CA SER A 136 -16.67 -11.38 -4.82
C SER A 136 -15.54 -12.00 -3.99
N ILE A 137 -15.75 -13.17 -3.39
CA ILE A 137 -14.78 -13.81 -2.48
C ILE A 137 -13.42 -14.01 -3.15
N PRO A 138 -13.30 -14.70 -4.30
CA PRO A 138 -12.01 -14.90 -4.95
C PRO A 138 -11.35 -13.57 -5.34
N TYR A 139 -12.13 -12.56 -5.73
CA TYR A 139 -11.59 -11.25 -6.08
C TYR A 139 -10.97 -10.54 -4.87
N LEU A 140 -11.62 -10.61 -3.71
CA LEU A 140 -11.08 -10.03 -2.47
C LEU A 140 -9.78 -10.72 -2.08
N GLN A 141 -9.74 -12.05 -2.16
CA GLN A 141 -8.55 -12.83 -1.83
C GLN A 141 -7.34 -12.45 -2.68
N ILE A 142 -7.55 -12.34 -4.00
CA ILE A 142 -6.50 -11.97 -4.95
C ILE A 142 -6.06 -10.51 -4.73
N LEU A 143 -7.00 -9.57 -4.61
CA LEU A 143 -6.69 -8.14 -4.48
C LEU A 143 -5.95 -7.79 -3.19
N CYS A 144 -6.14 -8.54 -2.10
CA CYS A 144 -5.36 -8.33 -0.87
C CYS A 144 -3.84 -8.40 -1.10
N PHE A 145 -3.39 -9.28 -2.00
CA PHE A 145 -1.97 -9.38 -2.37
C PHE A 145 -1.48 -8.20 -3.22
N SER A 146 -2.35 -7.51 -3.94
CA SER A 146 -1.98 -6.26 -4.61
C SER A 146 -1.84 -5.13 -3.60
N PHE A 147 -2.85 -4.96 -2.73
CA PHE A 147 -2.88 -3.86 -1.77
C PHE A 147 -1.83 -3.96 -0.67
N MET A 148 -1.24 -5.13 -0.39
CA MET A 148 -0.22 -5.26 0.65
C MET A 148 1.06 -4.49 0.35
N LEU A 149 1.37 -4.27 -0.93
CA LEU A 149 2.56 -3.54 -1.38
C LEU A 149 2.34 -2.03 -1.48
N ALA A 150 1.09 -1.57 -1.49
CA ALA A 150 0.76 -0.17 -1.72
C ALA A 150 1.42 0.79 -0.69
N PRO A 151 1.45 0.48 0.63
CA PRO A 151 2.08 1.37 1.59
C PRO A 151 3.60 1.47 1.45
N ILE A 152 4.24 0.41 0.97
CA ILE A 152 5.67 0.40 0.70
C ILE A 152 5.97 1.21 -0.57
N LEU A 153 5.10 1.13 -1.58
CA LEU A 153 5.18 1.98 -2.77
C LEU A 153 5.01 3.47 -2.43
N SER A 154 4.10 3.80 -1.50
CA SER A 154 3.95 5.17 -0.98
C SER A 154 5.23 5.66 -0.29
N LEU A 155 5.90 4.81 0.50
CA LEU A 155 7.21 5.14 1.08
C LEU A 155 8.29 5.37 0.02
N ASN A 156 8.32 4.55 -1.04
CA ASN A 156 9.24 4.73 -2.16
C ASN A 156 9.02 6.07 -2.86
N LYS A 157 7.76 6.47 -3.07
CA LYS A 157 7.44 7.79 -3.60
C LYS A 157 7.88 8.90 -2.63
N ASN A 158 7.59 8.73 -1.34
CA ASN A 158 7.90 9.71 -0.30
C ASN A 158 9.41 10.01 -0.23
N ILE A 159 10.27 8.99 -0.24
CA ILE A 159 11.73 9.20 -0.18
C ILE A 159 12.24 9.94 -1.43
N LEU A 160 11.70 9.66 -2.62
CA LEU A 160 12.05 10.38 -3.85
C LEU A 160 11.67 11.86 -3.76
N GLU A 161 10.49 12.16 -3.21
CA GLU A 161 10.03 13.53 -2.99
C GLU A 161 10.89 14.27 -1.96
N THR A 162 11.26 13.63 -0.84
CA THR A 162 12.15 14.24 0.17
C THR A 162 13.55 14.55 -0.37
N LEU A 163 14.02 13.80 -1.36
CA LEU A 163 15.30 14.01 -2.03
C LEU A 163 15.21 14.95 -3.25
N ASN A 164 14.09 15.66 -3.42
CA ASN A 164 13.81 16.54 -4.56
C ASN A 164 13.95 15.85 -5.93
N ARG A 165 13.70 14.54 -6.01
CA ARG A 165 13.73 13.74 -7.25
C ARG A 165 12.34 13.53 -7.83
N THR A 166 11.53 14.59 -7.89
CA THR A 166 10.19 14.57 -8.51
C THR A 166 10.23 14.14 -9.98
N ASP A 167 11.35 14.37 -10.67
CA ASP A 167 11.57 13.86 -12.03
C ASP A 167 11.52 12.33 -12.10
N LEU A 168 12.07 11.63 -11.10
CA LEU A 168 12.00 10.18 -11.00
C LEU A 168 10.59 9.70 -10.66
N VAL A 169 9.88 10.43 -9.78
CA VAL A 169 8.47 10.12 -9.46
C VAL A 169 7.61 10.18 -10.72
N PHE A 170 7.77 11.24 -11.53
CA PHE A 170 7.05 11.40 -12.79
C PHE A 170 7.44 10.30 -13.81
N LYS A 171 8.73 10.03 -13.98
CA LYS A 171 9.21 8.96 -14.88
C LYS A 171 8.65 7.59 -14.47
N LEU A 172 8.69 7.27 -13.18
CA LEU A 172 8.15 6.04 -12.63
C LEU A 172 6.64 5.96 -12.82
N ARG A 173 5.90 7.07 -12.68
CA ARG A 173 4.46 7.10 -12.96
C ARG A 173 4.16 6.67 -14.40
N ILE A 174 4.89 7.21 -15.37
CA ILE A 174 4.71 6.85 -16.79
C ILE A 174 5.03 5.37 -17.01
N ILE A 175 6.19 4.90 -16.53
CA ILE A 175 6.60 3.49 -16.67
C ILE A 175 5.54 2.56 -16.07
N ASN A 176 5.10 2.82 -14.83
CA ASN A 176 4.13 1.99 -14.13
C ASN A 176 2.77 2.02 -14.83
N THR A 177 2.35 3.18 -15.38
CA THR A 177 1.10 3.30 -16.13
C THR A 177 1.15 2.48 -17.42
N ILE A 178 2.26 2.53 -18.16
CA ILE A 178 2.43 1.74 -19.38
C ILE A 178 2.43 0.25 -19.04
N CYS A 179 3.23 -0.19 -18.05
CA CYS A 179 3.24 -1.58 -17.60
C CYS A 179 1.85 -2.05 -17.16
N PHE A 180 1.14 -1.22 -16.38
CA PHE A 180 -0.23 -1.50 -15.94
C PHE A 180 -1.16 -1.69 -17.13
N LEU A 181 -1.16 -0.76 -18.09
CA LEU A 181 -2.01 -0.84 -19.29
C LEU A 181 -1.71 -2.10 -20.11
N CYS A 182 -0.43 -2.42 -20.35
CA CYS A 182 -0.05 -3.63 -21.08
C CYS A 182 -0.59 -4.90 -20.40
N ILE A 183 -0.39 -5.03 -19.09
CA ILE A 183 -0.88 -6.19 -18.32
C ILE A 183 -2.40 -6.21 -18.31
N PHE A 184 -3.04 -5.05 -18.16
CA PHE A 184 -4.48 -4.89 -18.13
C PHE A 184 -5.13 -5.37 -19.45
N PHE A 185 -4.60 -4.95 -20.61
CA PHE A 185 -5.09 -5.38 -21.92
C PHE A 185 -4.93 -6.88 -22.15
N ILE A 186 -3.86 -7.50 -21.65
CA ILE A 186 -3.69 -8.96 -21.73
C ILE A 186 -4.67 -9.66 -20.79
N SER A 187 -4.84 -9.13 -19.58
CA SER A 187 -5.62 -9.75 -18.51
C SER A 187 -7.13 -9.70 -18.77
N ILE A 188 -7.60 -8.71 -19.54
CA ILE A 188 -9.02 -8.55 -19.85
C ILE A 188 -9.59 -9.75 -20.63
N HIS A 189 -8.76 -10.43 -21.42
CA HIS A 189 -9.15 -11.61 -22.19
C HIS A 189 -9.42 -12.84 -21.32
N PHE A 190 -8.91 -12.86 -20.09
CA PHE A 190 -9.09 -13.95 -19.13
C PHE A 190 -10.24 -13.68 -18.13
N GLY A 191 -11.06 -12.66 -18.40
CA GLY A 191 -12.17 -12.27 -17.52
C GLY A 191 -11.72 -11.50 -16.27
N ILE A 192 -12.63 -11.37 -15.31
CA ILE A 192 -12.41 -10.54 -14.11
C ILE A 192 -11.39 -11.17 -13.17
N SER A 193 -11.40 -12.50 -13.04
CA SER A 193 -10.36 -13.22 -12.30
C SER A 193 -8.98 -12.95 -12.90
N GLY A 194 -8.86 -12.99 -14.22
CA GLY A 194 -7.67 -12.59 -14.97
C GLY A 194 -7.24 -11.16 -14.65
N LEU A 195 -8.18 -10.21 -14.68
CA LEU A 195 -7.91 -8.81 -14.31
C LEU A 195 -7.38 -8.69 -12.87
N CYS A 196 -7.98 -9.38 -11.89
CA CYS A 196 -7.50 -9.35 -10.51
C CYS A 196 -6.05 -9.85 -10.41
N ILE A 197 -5.72 -10.94 -11.10
CA ILE A 197 -4.35 -11.48 -11.15
C ILE A 197 -3.41 -10.48 -11.84
N GLY A 198 -3.84 -9.87 -12.95
CA GLY A 198 -3.09 -8.83 -13.65
C GLY A 198 -2.78 -7.63 -12.74
N ILE A 199 -3.73 -7.20 -11.92
CA ILE A 199 -3.52 -6.13 -10.92
C ILE A 199 -2.44 -6.54 -9.91
N VAL A 200 -2.47 -7.78 -9.41
CA VAL A 200 -1.42 -8.29 -8.51
C VAL A 200 -0.05 -8.27 -9.20
N ILE A 201 0.06 -8.86 -10.39
CA ILE A 201 1.31 -8.90 -11.17
C ILE A 201 1.84 -7.48 -11.41
N SER A 202 0.97 -6.55 -11.80
CA SER A 202 1.33 -5.15 -12.02
C SER A 202 1.85 -4.48 -10.76
N SER A 203 1.28 -4.81 -9.58
CA SER A 203 1.69 -4.27 -8.29
C SER A 203 3.09 -4.77 -7.89
N PHE A 204 3.37 -6.06 -8.11
CA PHE A 204 4.70 -6.62 -7.90
C PHE A 204 5.74 -5.99 -8.85
N ILE A 205 5.44 -5.91 -10.16
CA ILE A 205 6.34 -5.25 -11.13
C ILE A 205 6.61 -3.80 -10.73
N THR A 206 5.55 -3.06 -10.39
CA THR A 206 5.65 -1.68 -9.90
C THR A 206 6.55 -1.60 -8.67
N TYR A 207 6.40 -2.51 -7.71
CA TYR A 207 7.27 -2.59 -6.54
C TYR A 207 8.74 -2.80 -6.89
N PHE A 208 9.06 -3.76 -7.75
CA PHE A 208 10.44 -4.02 -8.18
C PHE A 208 11.05 -2.81 -8.89
N VAL A 209 10.32 -2.21 -9.84
CA VAL A 209 10.78 -1.05 -10.60
C VAL A 209 11.02 0.14 -9.67
N ASN A 210 10.07 0.50 -8.82
CA ASN A 210 10.24 1.64 -7.89
C ASN A 210 11.41 1.40 -6.92
N THR A 211 11.51 0.18 -6.36
CA THR A 211 12.57 -0.18 -5.42
C THR A 211 13.94 -0.19 -6.09
N TYR A 212 14.03 -0.51 -7.39
CA TYR A 212 15.27 -0.40 -8.17
C TYR A 212 15.77 1.04 -8.26
N TYR A 213 14.90 1.98 -8.62
CA TYR A 213 15.28 3.39 -8.71
C TYR A 213 15.63 3.99 -7.35
N VAL A 214 14.88 3.65 -6.29
CA VAL A 214 15.18 4.09 -4.92
C VAL A 214 16.50 3.49 -4.43
N GLY A 215 16.73 2.19 -4.67
CA GLY A 215 17.98 1.52 -4.33
C GLY A 215 19.18 2.17 -5.00
N ASN A 216 19.08 2.46 -6.30
CA ASN A 216 20.15 3.14 -7.03
C ASN A 216 20.43 4.55 -6.46
N LEU A 217 19.38 5.32 -6.15
CA LEU A 217 19.52 6.66 -5.57
C LEU A 217 20.18 6.65 -4.18
N LEU A 218 19.84 5.65 -3.35
CA LEU A 218 20.39 5.49 -2.01
C LEU A 218 21.71 4.72 -1.97
N CYS A 219 22.23 4.26 -3.12
CA CYS A 219 23.37 3.34 -3.23
C CYS A 219 23.18 2.02 -2.46
N LEU A 220 21.95 1.49 -2.46
CA LEU A 220 21.57 0.22 -1.85
C LEU A 220 21.30 -0.84 -2.91
N LYS A 221 21.64 -2.09 -2.59
CA LYS A 221 21.27 -3.24 -3.44
C LYS A 221 19.76 -3.50 -3.29
N VAL A 222 19.04 -3.63 -4.40
CA VAL A 222 17.59 -3.95 -4.40
C VAL A 222 17.29 -5.23 -3.62
N LEU A 223 18.15 -6.23 -3.74
CA LEU A 223 18.09 -7.48 -2.98
C LEU A 223 18.08 -7.26 -1.46
N SER A 224 18.73 -6.21 -0.95
CA SER A 224 18.72 -5.90 0.48
C SER A 224 17.36 -5.38 0.95
N LEU A 225 16.67 -4.57 0.12
CA LEU A 225 15.34 -4.04 0.41
C LEU A 225 14.26 -5.12 0.28
N ILE A 226 14.40 -6.04 -0.67
CA ILE A 226 13.50 -7.20 -0.79
C ILE A 226 13.68 -8.12 0.42
N LYS A 227 14.94 -8.42 0.80
CA LYS A 227 15.25 -9.26 1.96
C LYS A 227 14.69 -8.69 3.27
N ASP A 228 14.53 -7.37 3.35
CA ASP A 228 13.91 -6.72 4.51
C ASP A 228 12.41 -7.06 4.66
N ILE A 229 11.68 -7.32 3.57
CA ILE A 229 10.22 -7.56 3.62
C ILE A 229 9.81 -9.02 3.49
N VAL A 230 10.65 -9.85 2.86
CA VAL A 230 10.37 -11.28 2.58
C VAL A 230 10.03 -12.10 3.85
N PRO A 231 10.74 -11.95 4.99
CA PRO A 231 10.41 -12.72 6.20
C PRO A 231 8.97 -12.47 6.66
N PHE A 232 8.51 -11.21 6.64
CA PHE A 232 7.15 -10.87 7.02
C PHE A 232 6.13 -11.45 6.04
N LEU A 233 6.46 -11.52 4.75
CA LEU A 233 5.59 -12.11 3.73
C LEU A 233 5.42 -13.60 4.00
N ILE A 234 6.53 -14.32 4.21
CA ILE A 234 6.52 -15.77 4.48
C ILE A 234 5.70 -16.08 5.73
N ILE A 235 5.96 -15.37 6.83
CA ILE A 235 5.23 -15.55 8.10
C ILE A 235 3.74 -15.27 7.91
N SER A 236 3.40 -14.18 7.21
CA SER A 236 2.00 -13.81 6.98
C SER A 236 1.29 -14.86 6.14
N VAL A 237 1.91 -15.35 5.06
CA VAL A 237 1.34 -16.40 4.20
C VAL A 237 1.15 -17.72 4.95
N LEU A 238 2.11 -18.12 5.79
CA LEU A 238 1.99 -19.31 6.64
C LEU A 238 0.81 -19.19 7.61
N ILE A 239 0.67 -18.05 8.29
CA ILE A 239 -0.44 -17.77 9.20
C ILE A 239 -1.76 -17.77 8.42
N GLY A 240 -1.82 -17.09 7.28
CA GLY A 240 -3.01 -17.07 6.42
C GLY A 240 -3.43 -18.45 5.96
N PHE A 241 -2.47 -19.34 5.65
CA PHE A 241 -2.77 -20.72 5.30
C PHE A 241 -3.40 -21.47 6.49
N ILE A 242 -2.82 -21.38 7.68
CA ILE A 242 -3.38 -21.99 8.91
C ILE A 242 -4.80 -21.49 9.17
N MET A 243 -5.01 -20.18 9.08
CA MET A 243 -6.32 -19.56 9.28
C MET A 243 -7.34 -20.03 8.25
N SER A 244 -6.94 -20.13 6.98
CA SER A 244 -7.83 -20.59 5.90
C SER A 244 -8.30 -22.04 6.11
N GLN A 245 -7.47 -22.90 6.71
CA GLN A 245 -7.87 -24.25 7.08
C GLN A 245 -8.81 -24.24 8.28
N MET A 246 -8.50 -23.44 9.30
CA MET A 246 -9.32 -23.31 10.51
C MET A 246 -10.75 -22.83 10.21
N VAL A 247 -10.89 -21.83 9.33
CA VAL A 247 -12.19 -21.28 8.92
C VAL A 247 -13.10 -22.34 8.27
N ARG A 248 -12.54 -23.37 7.62
CA ARG A 248 -13.33 -24.44 6.98
C ARG A 248 -14.05 -25.33 8.00
N TYR A 249 -13.54 -25.44 9.22
CA TYR A 249 -14.10 -26.31 10.26
C TYR A 249 -15.16 -25.60 11.13
N ILE A 250 -15.28 -24.28 11.04
CA ILE A 250 -16.19 -23.48 11.86
C ILE A 250 -17.43 -23.13 11.04
N SER A 251 -18.61 -23.59 11.48
CA SER A 251 -19.88 -23.36 10.78
C SER A 251 -20.46 -21.95 10.98
N ILE A 252 -20.05 -21.24 12.04
CA ILE A 252 -20.59 -19.92 12.41
C ILE A 252 -19.64 -18.82 11.94
N ASP A 253 -20.09 -18.01 10.97
CA ASP A 253 -19.25 -17.00 10.29
C ASP A 253 -18.61 -15.99 11.26
N TRP A 254 -19.38 -15.34 12.13
CA TRP A 254 -18.84 -14.34 13.07
C TRP A 254 -17.78 -14.92 14.02
N ILE A 255 -17.98 -16.15 14.50
CA ILE A 255 -17.02 -16.84 15.37
C ILE A 255 -15.77 -17.20 14.59
N ALA A 256 -15.90 -17.65 13.34
CA ALA A 256 -14.77 -17.93 12.47
C ALA A 256 -13.89 -16.68 12.27
N ILE A 257 -14.49 -15.51 12.07
CA ILE A 257 -13.76 -14.24 11.95
C ILE A 257 -13.04 -13.89 13.25
N LEU A 258 -13.75 -13.89 14.38
CA LEU A 258 -13.21 -13.45 15.66
C LEU A 258 -12.06 -14.34 16.12
N LEU A 259 -12.24 -15.66 15.99
CA LEU A 259 -11.22 -16.65 16.34
C LEU A 259 -10.01 -16.57 15.40
N SER A 260 -10.25 -16.32 14.10
CA SER A 260 -9.18 -16.05 13.12
C SER A 260 -8.36 -14.83 13.48
N ILE A 261 -8.99 -13.72 13.86
CA ILE A 261 -8.25 -12.50 14.26
C ILE A 261 -7.41 -12.76 15.52
N ILE A 262 -7.97 -13.42 16.54
CA ILE A 262 -7.25 -13.71 17.79
C ILE A 262 -6.09 -14.67 17.53
N VAL A 263 -6.32 -15.77 16.82
CA VAL A 263 -5.29 -16.77 16.50
C VAL A 263 -4.22 -16.18 15.59
N GLY A 264 -4.61 -15.44 14.56
CA GLY A 264 -3.68 -14.77 13.65
C GLY A 264 -2.80 -13.77 14.38
N PHE A 265 -3.38 -12.94 15.24
CA PHE A 265 -2.63 -11.94 16.03
C PHE A 265 -1.69 -12.58 17.04
N THR A 266 -2.16 -13.60 17.77
CA THR A 266 -1.34 -14.30 18.77
C THR A 266 -0.17 -15.06 18.13
N ILE A 267 -0.41 -15.81 17.06
CA ILE A 267 0.66 -16.51 16.32
C ILE A 267 1.64 -15.49 15.72
N TYR A 268 1.15 -14.38 15.16
CA TYR A 268 2.01 -13.35 14.60
C TYR A 268 2.94 -12.73 15.63
N ILE A 269 2.41 -12.35 16.81
CA ILE A 269 3.21 -11.81 17.91
C ILE A 269 4.20 -12.85 18.43
N LEU A 270 3.77 -14.10 18.57
CA LEU A 270 4.62 -15.16 19.08
C LEU A 270 5.80 -15.43 18.13
N ILE A 271 5.54 -15.51 16.83
CA ILE A 271 6.61 -15.66 15.82
C ILE A 271 7.51 -14.43 15.80
N ALA A 272 6.95 -13.22 15.86
CA ALA A 272 7.73 -11.99 15.90
C ALA A 272 8.63 -11.90 17.16
N TYR A 273 8.14 -12.39 18.30
CA TYR A 273 8.90 -12.51 19.53
C TYR A 273 10.03 -13.53 19.42
N ILE A 274 9.74 -14.74 18.90
CA ILE A 274 10.74 -15.79 18.69
C ILE A 274 11.85 -15.34 17.73
N LEU A 275 11.48 -14.67 16.64
CA LEU A 275 12.43 -14.14 15.66
C LEU A 275 13.15 -12.88 16.14
N LYS A 276 12.89 -12.41 17.37
CA LYS A 276 13.46 -11.20 17.98
C LYS A 276 13.39 -10.01 17.03
N MET A 277 12.25 -9.86 16.35
CA MET A 277 12.06 -8.81 15.36
C MET A 277 12.18 -7.45 16.05
N SER A 278 13.13 -6.64 15.57
CA SER A 278 13.40 -5.29 16.10
C SER A 278 12.17 -4.38 16.07
N GLU A 279 11.26 -4.66 15.13
CA GLU A 279 10.02 -3.98 14.84
C GLU A 279 9.02 -4.10 16.01
N LEU A 280 8.96 -5.25 16.68
CA LEU A 280 8.06 -5.47 17.82
C LEU A 280 8.44 -4.57 19.01
N ASN A 281 9.75 -4.45 19.28
CA ASN A 281 10.26 -3.55 20.33
C ASN A 281 9.97 -2.08 20.02
N GLU A 282 9.93 -1.69 18.75
CA GLU A 282 9.58 -0.33 18.37
C GLU A 282 8.11 -0.02 18.58
N VAL A 283 7.22 -0.96 18.22
CA VAL A 283 5.78 -0.82 18.51
C VAL A 283 5.57 -0.67 20.02
N TYR A 284 6.25 -1.49 20.83
CA TYR A 284 6.20 -1.39 22.29
C TYR A 284 6.66 -0.02 22.80
N ARG A 285 7.79 0.50 22.31
CA ARG A 285 8.29 1.84 22.68
C ARG A 285 7.33 2.97 22.29
N ILE A 286 6.66 2.87 21.14
CA ILE A 286 5.68 3.88 20.72
C ILE A 286 4.48 3.88 21.65
N ILE A 287 3.99 2.71 22.04
CA ILE A 287 2.87 2.56 22.99
C ILE A 287 3.27 3.12 24.36
N GLU A 288 4.44 2.75 24.88
CA GLU A 288 4.95 3.22 26.17
C GLU A 288 5.08 4.76 26.23
N ASN A 289 5.63 5.37 25.17
CA ASN A 289 5.77 6.82 25.08
C ASN A 289 4.43 7.58 25.00
N LYS A 290 3.37 6.90 24.55
CA LYS A 290 2.04 7.48 24.45
C LYS A 290 1.23 7.32 25.74
N ILE A 291 1.52 6.29 26.52
CA ILE A 291 0.93 6.06 27.86
C ILE A 291 1.60 6.96 28.92
N LYS A 292 2.89 7.30 28.75
CA LYS A 292 3.64 8.21 29.64
C LYS A 292 3.37 9.70 29.40
N LYS A 293 2.56 10.05 28.39
CA LYS A 293 2.14 11.43 28.09
C LYS A 293 0.69 11.64 28.49
#